data_AF-A0A8J4S6P4-F1
#
_entry.id   AF-A0A8J4S6P4-F1
#
_cell.length_a   1.000
_cell.length_b   1.000
_cell.length_c   1.000
_cell.angle_alpha   90.00
_cell.angle_beta   90.00
_cell.angle_gamma   90.00
#
_symmetry.space_group_name_H-M   'P 1'
#
loop_
_entity.id
_entity.type
_entity.pdbx_description
1 polymer ?
#
loop_
_entity_poly.entity_id
_entity_poly.type
_entity_poly.pdbx_seq_one_letter_code
_entity_poly.pdbx_strand_id
1 'polypeptide(L)' 'MAEIGAYTGYSTVRFASKQRDTAEAAGIESHYYSFEFSPEFATRVREMVNFAGLDEQVTVIEGAFSDQLRILKGKPVD' A
#
# COMPACT_ATOMS: atom_id res chain seq x y z
N MET A 1 -5.31 -4.56 4.28
CA MET A 1 -4.05 -4.40 5.05
C MET A 1 -3.48 -2.98 4.93
N ALA A 2 -2.76 -2.51 5.95
CA ALA A 2 -1.99 -1.26 5.92
C ALA A 2 -0.54 -1.47 6.41
N GLU A 3 0.39 -0.67 5.87
CA GLU A 3 1.81 -0.62 6.25
C GLU A 3 2.23 0.80 6.62
N ILE A 4 3.09 0.93 7.63
CA ILE A 4 3.61 2.21 8.10
C ILE A 4 5.13 2.20 7.94
N GLY A 5 5.64 3.03 7.03
CA GLY A 5 7.06 3.11 6.70
C GLY A 5 7.42 2.16 5.55
N ALA A 6 7.33 2.66 4.32
CA ALA A 6 7.54 1.89 3.11
C ALA A 6 9.00 1.96 2.61
N TYR A 7 9.71 3.04 2.94
CA TYR A 7 11.07 3.33 2.49
C TYR A 7 11.21 3.16 0.97
N THR A 8 11.93 2.16 0.47
CA THR A 8 12.11 1.92 -0.97
C THR A 8 11.03 1.05 -1.60
N GLY A 9 10.01 0.60 -0.84
CA GLY A 9 8.82 -0.06 -1.37
C GLY A 9 8.92 -1.58 -1.54
N TYR A 10 10.00 -2.24 -1.08
CA TYR A 10 10.16 -3.69 -1.22
C TYR A 10 9.03 -4.47 -0.52
N SER A 11 8.74 -4.12 0.74
CA SER A 11 7.67 -4.75 1.52
C SER A 11 6.29 -4.44 0.95
N THR A 12 6.05 -3.19 0.54
CA THR A 12 4.82 -2.79 -0.13
C THR A 12 4.53 -3.68 -1.34
N VAL A 13 5.49 -3.85 -2.27
CA VAL A 13 5.31 -4.70 -3.45
C VAL A 13 5.08 -6.17 -3.06
N ARG A 14 5.91 -6.70 -2.15
CA ARG A 14 5.82 -8.11 -1.74
C ARG A 14 4.49 -8.44 -1.09
N PHE A 15 4.03 -7.63 -0.15
CA PHE A 15 2.81 -7.89 0.60
C PHE A 15 1.56 -7.57 -0.22
N ALA A 16 1.55 -6.49 -0.99
CA ALA A 16 0.43 -6.20 -1.88
C ALA A 16 0.21 -7.29 -2.92
N SER A 17 1.29 -7.79 -3.55
CA SER A 17 1.19 -8.92 -4.48
C SER A 17 0.61 -10.16 -3.81
N LYS A 18 1.12 -10.52 -2.62
CA LYS A 18 0.64 -11.72 -1.91
C LYS A 18 -0.81 -11.56 -1.43
N GLN A 19 -1.20 -10.38 -0.98
CA GLN A 19 -2.55 -10.05 -0.55
C GLN A 19 -3.52 -10.20 -1.73
N ARG A 20 -3.20 -9.60 -2.89
CA ARG A 20 -3.98 -9.72 -4.12
C ARG A 20 -4.21 -11.18 -4.50
N ASP A 21 -3.13 -11.95 -4.64
CA ASP A 21 -3.21 -13.35 -5.08
C ASP A 21 -4.05 -14.21 -4.11
N THR A 22 -3.96 -13.93 -2.80
CA THR A 22 -4.72 -14.65 -1.76
C THR A 22 -6.19 -14.24 -1.78
N ALA A 23 -6.49 -12.96 -1.97
CA ALA A 23 -7.84 -12.43 -2.05
C ALA A 23 -8.58 -12.92 -3.30
N GLU A 24 -7.90 -12.90 -4.46
CA GLU A 24 -8.41 -13.46 -5.71
C GLU A 24 -8.76 -14.94 -5.57
N ALA A 25 -7.89 -15.74 -4.95
CA ALA A 25 -8.15 -17.16 -4.69
C ALA A 25 -9.34 -17.41 -3.75
N ALA A 26 -9.63 -16.46 -2.86
CA ALA A 26 -10.76 -16.53 -1.94
C ALA A 26 -12.03 -15.85 -2.49
N GLY A 27 -11.98 -15.23 -3.67
CA GLY A 27 -13.11 -14.50 -4.27
C GLY A 27 -13.52 -13.26 -3.48
N ILE A 28 -12.57 -12.61 -2.80
CA ILE A 28 -12.79 -11.37 -2.05
C ILE A 28 -11.98 -10.23 -2.64
N GLU A 29 -12.49 -9.00 -2.51
CA GLU A 29 -11.72 -7.81 -2.86
C GLU A 29 -10.67 -7.51 -1.80
N SER A 30 -9.53 -6.96 -2.21
CA SER A 30 -8.49 -6.50 -1.29
C SER A 30 -7.83 -5.23 -1.79
N HIS A 31 -7.31 -4.43 -0.87
CA HIS A 31 -6.53 -3.24 -1.17
C HIS A 31 -5.41 -3.08 -0.14
N TYR A 32 -4.26 -2.57 -0.58
CA TYR A 32 -3.09 -2.35 0.27
C TYR A 32 -2.82 -0.84 0.42
N TYR A 33 -2.76 -0.36 1.65
CA TYR A 33 -2.46 1.04 1.96
C TYR A 33 -1.06 1.17 2.54
N SER A 34 -0.16 1.84 1.80
CA SER A 34 1.22 2.04 2.22
C SER A 34 1.45 3.49 2.63
N PHE A 35 1.83 3.73 3.88
CA PHE A 35 2.09 5.07 4.40
C PHE A 35 3.60 5.34 4.42
N GLU A 36 4.02 6.47 3.86
CA GLU A 36 5.41 6.90 3.85
C GLU A 36 5.53 8.39 4.22
N PHE A 37 6.39 8.69 5.19
CA PHE A 37 6.57 10.06 5.66
C PHE A 37 7.37 10.91 4.68
N SER A 38 8.44 10.36 4.11
CA SER A 38 9.34 11.09 3.21
C SER A 38 8.74 11.22 1.81
N PRO A 39 8.59 12.43 1.26
CA PRO A 39 8.13 12.63 -0.12
C PRO A 39 9.00 11.91 -1.17
N GLU A 40 10.31 11.88 -0.94
CA GLU A 40 11.25 11.18 -1.81
C GLU A 40 10.95 9.68 -1.83
N PHE A 41 10.80 9.05 -0.67
CA PHE A 41 10.52 7.63 -0.57
C PHE A 41 9.12 7.28 -1.03
N ALA A 42 8.12 8.12 -0.76
CA ALA A 42 6.78 7.95 -1.29
C ALA A 42 6.78 7.93 -2.83
N THR A 43 7.62 8.77 -3.46
CA THR A 43 7.82 8.76 -4.92
C THR A 43 8.46 7.45 -5.38
N ARG A 44 9.53 6.99 -4.71
CA ARG A 44 10.18 5.70 -5.04
C ARG A 44 9.24 4.51 -4.88
N VAL A 45 8.40 4.51 -3.85
CA VAL A 45 7.41 3.43 -3.64
C VAL A 45 6.40 3.42 -4.77
N ARG A 46 5.91 4.59 -5.23
CA ARG A 46 5.00 4.66 -6.38
C ARG A 46 5.66 4.13 -7.67
N GLU A 47 6.92 4.48 -7.92
CA GLU A 47 7.69 3.93 -9.05
C GLU A 47 7.80 2.40 -8.98
N MET A 48 8.10 1.84 -7.79
CA MET A 48 8.22 0.40 -7.59
C MET A 48 6.88 -0.34 -7.71
N VAL A 49 5.80 0.24 -7.18
CA VAL A 49 4.43 -0.27 -7.32
C VAL A 49 4.01 -0.32 -8.79
N ASN A 50 4.27 0.76 -9.53
CA ASN A 50 3.98 0.83 -10.95
C ASN A 50 4.80 -0.19 -11.75
N PHE A 51 6.10 -0.28 -11.48
CA PHE A 51 6.99 -1.26 -12.10
C PHE A 51 6.51 -2.71 -11.88
N ALA A 52 5.92 -3.00 -10.72
CA ALA A 52 5.35 -4.31 -10.39
C ALA A 52 3.94 -4.55 -10.94
N GLY A 53 3.31 -3.57 -11.60
CA GLY A 53 1.94 -3.67 -12.09
C GLY A 53 0.89 -3.75 -10.97
N LEU A 54 1.11 -3.01 -9.88
CA LEU A 54 0.27 -3.01 -8.68
C LEU A 54 -0.48 -1.69 -8.44
N ASP A 55 -0.54 -0.80 -9.44
CA ASP A 55 -1.15 0.54 -9.30
C ASP A 55 -2.60 0.50 -8.80
N GLU A 56 -3.39 -0.46 -9.26
CA GLU A 56 -4.78 -0.63 -8.83
C GLU A 56 -4.92 -1.29 -7.45
N GLN A 57 -3.89 -2.01 -6.99
CA GLN A 57 -3.89 -2.74 -5.71
C GLN A 57 -3.38 -1.89 -4.54
N VAL A 58 -2.52 -0.91 -4.82
CA VAL A 58 -1.78 -0.16 -3.80
C VAL A 58 -2.10 1.32 -3.84
N THR A 59 -2.42 1.90 -2.68
CA THR A 59 -2.42 3.36 -2.50
C THR A 59 -1.28 3.78 -1.60
N VAL A 60 -0.35 4.59 -2.15
CA VAL A 60 0.75 5.20 -1.39
C VAL A 60 0.32 6.56 -0.84
N ILE A 61 0.24 6.65 0.49
CA ILE A 61 -0.19 7.82 1.23
C ILE A 61 1.04 8.50 1.83
N GLU A 62 1.23 9.77 1.49
CA GLU A 62 2.37 10.56 1.93
C GLU A 62 2.07 11.37 3.19
N GLY A 63 3.06 11.46 4.08
CA GLY A 63 3.03 12.29 5.28
C GLY A 63 2.96 11.49 6.58
N ALA A 64 2.81 12.19 7.70
CA ALA A 64 2.74 11.57 9.01
C ALA A 64 1.51 10.67 9.15
N PHE A 65 1.73 9.42 9.56
CA PHE A 65 0.65 8.45 9.75
C PHE A 65 -0.45 8.95 10.69
N SER A 66 -0.07 9.66 11.77
CA SER A 66 -1.00 10.24 12.74
C SER A 66 -2.04 11.17 12.10
N ASP A 67 -1.62 11.91 11.07
CA ASP A 67 -2.47 12.90 10.41
C ASP A 67 -3.36 12.24 9.34
N GLN A 68 -2.88 11.14 8.77
CA GLN A 68 -3.50 10.43 7.65
C GLN A 68 -4.37 9.23 8.06
N LEU A 69 -4.32 8.79 9.33
CA LEU A 69 -5.08 7.64 9.84
C LEU A 69 -6.57 7.68 9.44
N ARG A 70 -7.16 8.87 9.41
CA ARG A 70 -8.56 9.08 9.01
C ARG A 70 -8.91 8.54 7.62
N ILE A 71 -7.92 8.42 6.72
CA ILE A 71 -8.11 7.86 5.38
C ILE A 71 -8.58 6.41 5.46
N LEU A 72 -8.14 5.65 6.47
CA LEU A 72 -8.51 4.25 6.66
C LEU A 72 -9.93 4.04 7.17
N LYS A 73 -10.62 5.10 7.62
CA LYS A 73 -11.95 4.99 8.20
C LYS A 73 -12.95 4.46 7.17
N GLY A 74 -13.60 3.33 7.50
CA GLY A 74 -14.59 2.69 6.64
C GLY A 74 -14.01 1.90 5.46
N LYS A 75 -12.67 1.75 5.39
CA LYS A 75 -12.02 0.89 4.42
C LYS A 75 -11.79 -0.50 5.01
N PRO A 76 -11.85 -1.57 4.19
CA PRO A 76 -11.46 -2.90 4.62
C PRO A 76 -9.93 -2.93 4.76
N VAL A 77 -9.46 -2.63 5.95
CA VAL A 77 -8.09 -2.87 6.40
C VAL A 77 -8.15 -4.00 7.40
N ASP A 78 -7.88 -5.22 6.90
CA ASP A 78 -7.63 -6.42 7.70
C ASP A 78 -6.68 -6.16 8.87
#